data_AF-D3LCL0-F1
#
_entry.id   AF-D3LCL0-F1
#
_cell.length_a   1.000
_cell.length_b   1.000
_cell.length_c   1.000
_cell.angle_alpha   90.00
_cell.angle_beta   90.00
_cell.angle_gamma   90.00
#
_symmetry.space_group_name_H-M   'P 1'
#
loop_
_entity.id
_entity.type
_entity.pdbx_description
1 polymer ?
#
loop_
_entity_poly.entity_id
_entity_poly.type
_entity_poly.pdbx_seq_one_letter_code
_entity_poly.pdbx_strand_id
1 'polypeptide(L)'
;MLLTLSAEETINNFLNDIKVEKEKSNDSSYSKSLISIESKANDVLTELKGEKISHIFSLRLDDFRKSTIGLSVDHLKNEVTSVHFTKEGVDNNNLLNQMKKILNDFKIIKYLFDFSQHKKNIVICGPNGSGKSAFASFLKSSYLSNLIVLPAQKFLYYMDLQSYQNKTIEDYVKVEQKDSLKIVRDGEPFDINNPENLHFSVSQDLMHRFTIAINALVNNHVEIALEDRKKNKKSGNTFLEEVQDIWNSFFPNIELFVDQASRVLRAKNVNSEQEYYVNSLSDGEKSCLYYLASIFTAPKNSFVVVDEPETYMNPAIYNKLWDILVNRRNDCQFIFISHNKDFISSRINFSILWIKNFNAPDSWNLEEISDQNNIPIDLLVSLVGSSKDIIFCEGSASSWDNKLYSQLFINDKTIIPVGGHDQVIEYTKAVTRLSKSLNVKAFGIIDGDGRSDEEMESLSKKNVLVLPFNEIEMVFFDEDIVKSVLEPFNKMDNFSKFKNALFVKLEEKKNQIILNILVDEANYRLENEKICNRNSVEEIRQNLTNTYSSINNFIEKNYNELENKINCIISTNDYYGALKICNLKGEVAYGIADRELDNSFLERALTRIEIDDDLRKKIRDKYFKKIS
;
A
#
# COMPACT_ATOMS: atom_id res chain seq x y z
N MET A 1 -38.10 -5.08 -8.85
CA MET A 1 -39.28 -5.27 -7.97
C MET A 1 -39.90 -6.66 -8.08
N LEU A 2 -40.20 -7.20 -9.28
CA LEU A 2 -40.75 -8.56 -9.44
C LEU A 2 -39.80 -9.71 -9.00
N LEU A 3 -38.48 -9.57 -9.15
CA LEU A 3 -37.50 -10.59 -8.72
C LEU A 3 -37.14 -10.53 -7.22
N THR A 4 -37.21 -9.35 -6.60
CA THR A 4 -36.97 -9.16 -5.16
C THR A 4 -38.05 -9.82 -4.32
N LEU A 5 -39.32 -9.67 -4.75
CA LEU A 5 -40.48 -10.33 -4.13
C LEU A 5 -40.36 -11.86 -4.22
N SER A 6 -39.80 -12.39 -5.32
CA SER A 6 -39.63 -13.83 -5.51
C SER A 6 -38.60 -14.43 -4.53
N ALA A 7 -37.48 -13.78 -4.25
CA ALA A 7 -36.42 -14.33 -3.40
C ALA A 7 -36.82 -14.38 -1.90
N GLU A 8 -37.44 -13.30 -1.40
CA GLU A 8 -37.96 -13.29 -0.03
C GLU A 8 -39.10 -14.30 0.15
N GLU A 9 -40.01 -14.39 -0.82
CA GLU A 9 -41.10 -15.36 -0.80
C GLU A 9 -40.58 -16.81 -0.79
N THR A 10 -39.57 -17.12 -1.61
CA THR A 10 -38.93 -18.45 -1.60
C THR A 10 -38.39 -18.83 -0.23
N ILE A 11 -37.64 -17.95 0.43
CA ILE A 11 -37.07 -18.25 1.76
C ILE A 11 -38.16 -18.35 2.84
N ASN A 12 -39.22 -17.53 2.77
CA ASN A 12 -40.35 -17.62 3.69
C ASN A 12 -41.10 -18.95 3.53
N ASN A 13 -41.33 -19.41 2.30
CA ASN A 13 -41.95 -20.70 2.02
C ASN A 13 -41.09 -21.85 2.53
N PHE A 14 -39.78 -21.81 2.26
CA PHE A 14 -38.82 -22.78 2.78
C PHE A 14 -38.81 -22.87 4.31
N LEU A 15 -38.85 -21.72 5.00
CA LEU A 15 -38.94 -21.67 6.46
C LEU A 15 -40.24 -22.29 6.99
N ASN A 16 -41.37 -22.08 6.30
CA ASN A 16 -42.64 -22.70 6.66
C ASN A 16 -42.59 -24.23 6.51
N ASP A 17 -42.00 -24.73 5.43
CA ASP A 17 -41.84 -26.17 5.19
C ASP A 17 -40.98 -26.83 6.29
N ILE A 18 -39.88 -26.19 6.69
CA ILE A 18 -39.04 -26.66 7.80
C ILE A 18 -39.81 -26.71 9.12
N LYS A 19 -40.60 -25.66 9.43
CA LYS A 19 -41.40 -25.63 10.67
C LYS A 19 -42.41 -26.77 10.71
N VAL A 20 -43.11 -27.00 9.61
CA VAL A 20 -44.08 -28.11 9.48
C VAL A 20 -43.40 -29.47 9.63
N GLU A 21 -42.21 -29.66 9.07
CA GLU A 21 -41.49 -30.94 9.20
C GLU A 21 -40.91 -31.14 10.61
N LYS A 22 -40.45 -30.06 11.26
CA LYS A 22 -39.99 -30.08 12.66
C LYS A 22 -41.10 -30.53 13.62
N GLU A 23 -42.34 -30.08 13.41
CA GLU A 23 -43.50 -30.51 14.20
C GLU A 23 -43.87 -31.98 13.99
N LYS A 24 -43.52 -32.56 12.84
CA LYS A 24 -43.82 -33.96 12.48
C LYS A 24 -42.70 -34.94 12.85
N SER A 25 -41.49 -34.46 13.14
CA SER A 25 -40.34 -35.32 13.37
C SER A 25 -40.28 -35.85 14.81
N ASN A 26 -40.02 -37.15 14.95
CA ASN A 26 -39.79 -37.81 16.24
C ASN A 26 -38.30 -38.13 16.48
N ASP A 27 -37.40 -37.78 15.54
CA ASP A 27 -35.95 -38.03 15.66
C ASP A 27 -35.23 -36.78 16.18
N SER A 28 -34.56 -36.92 17.33
CA SER A 28 -33.81 -35.86 18.00
C SER A 28 -32.62 -35.32 17.19
N SER A 29 -31.92 -36.18 16.44
CA SER A 29 -30.75 -35.78 15.64
C SER A 29 -31.18 -35.00 14.39
N TYR A 30 -32.22 -35.49 13.71
CA TYR A 30 -32.81 -34.83 12.55
C TYR A 30 -33.43 -33.48 12.94
N SER A 31 -34.13 -33.42 14.08
CA SER A 31 -34.71 -32.18 14.61
C SER A 31 -33.65 -31.12 14.91
N LYS A 32 -32.50 -31.50 15.48
CA LYS A 32 -31.37 -30.57 15.69
C LYS A 32 -30.81 -30.01 14.39
N SER A 33 -30.72 -30.85 13.35
CA SER A 33 -30.26 -30.41 12.03
C SER A 33 -31.22 -29.40 11.41
N LEU A 34 -32.53 -29.64 11.50
CA LEU A 34 -33.56 -28.70 11.05
C LEU A 34 -33.50 -27.35 11.80
N ILE A 35 -33.23 -27.34 13.10
CA ILE A 35 -33.05 -26.10 13.88
C ILE A 35 -31.86 -25.28 13.36
N SER A 36 -30.75 -25.94 13.03
CA SER A 36 -29.55 -25.28 12.47
C SER A 36 -29.85 -24.65 11.10
N ILE A 37 -30.58 -25.37 10.24
CA ILE A 37 -30.99 -24.88 8.92
C ILE A 37 -31.98 -23.72 9.07
N GLU A 38 -32.99 -23.83 9.94
CA GLU A 38 -33.96 -22.77 10.22
C GLU A 38 -33.26 -21.50 10.69
N SER A 39 -32.28 -21.63 11.60
CA SER A 39 -31.47 -20.51 12.08
C SER A 39 -30.74 -19.82 10.91
N LYS A 40 -30.07 -20.59 10.05
CA LYS A 40 -29.35 -20.02 8.89
C LYS A 40 -30.25 -19.45 7.81
N ALA A 41 -31.42 -20.02 7.59
CA ALA A 41 -32.41 -19.45 6.67
C ALA A 41 -32.99 -18.12 7.20
N ASN A 42 -33.16 -17.99 8.53
CA ASN A 42 -33.54 -16.71 9.14
C ASN A 42 -32.42 -15.65 9.01
N ASP A 43 -31.15 -16.03 9.15
CA ASP A 43 -30.01 -15.14 8.88
C ASP A 43 -30.08 -14.63 7.41
N VAL A 44 -30.34 -15.53 6.44
CA VAL A 44 -30.47 -15.20 5.01
C VAL A 44 -31.62 -14.22 4.78
N LEU A 45 -32.78 -14.48 5.38
CA LEU A 45 -33.95 -13.60 5.27
C LEU A 45 -33.67 -12.21 5.86
N THR A 46 -32.91 -12.14 6.94
CA THR A 46 -32.52 -10.87 7.58
C THR A 46 -31.63 -10.05 6.66
N GLU A 47 -30.63 -10.69 6.04
CA GLU A 47 -29.75 -10.03 5.08
C GLU A 47 -30.49 -9.55 3.82
N LEU A 48 -31.41 -10.35 3.28
CA LEU A 48 -32.26 -9.96 2.14
C LEU A 48 -33.07 -8.70 2.42
N LYS A 49 -33.63 -8.58 3.63
CA LYS A 49 -34.41 -7.42 4.08
C LYS A 49 -33.54 -6.21 4.42
N GLY A 50 -32.22 -6.37 4.49
CA GLY A 50 -31.30 -5.26 4.72
C GLY A 50 -31.36 -4.23 3.58
N GLU A 51 -31.28 -2.94 3.92
CA GLU A 51 -31.42 -1.83 2.94
C GLU A 51 -30.47 -1.97 1.75
N LYS A 52 -29.21 -2.37 1.99
CA LYS A 52 -28.20 -2.48 0.93
C LYS A 52 -28.49 -3.63 -0.04
N ILE A 53 -28.80 -4.83 0.47
CA ILE A 53 -29.08 -6.00 -0.39
C ILE A 53 -30.40 -5.83 -1.13
N SER A 54 -31.45 -5.37 -0.44
CA SER A 54 -32.74 -5.08 -1.07
C SER A 54 -32.61 -4.06 -2.21
N HIS A 55 -31.79 -3.00 -2.01
CA HIS A 55 -31.46 -2.07 -3.07
C HIS A 55 -30.75 -2.76 -4.25
N ILE A 56 -29.65 -3.49 -4.00
CA ILE A 56 -28.89 -4.21 -5.04
C ILE A 56 -29.80 -5.16 -5.83
N PHE A 57 -30.66 -5.91 -5.16
CA PHE A 57 -31.53 -6.90 -5.80
C PHE A 57 -32.70 -6.24 -6.56
N SER A 58 -33.06 -5.00 -6.20
CA SER A 58 -34.09 -4.23 -6.90
C SER A 58 -33.64 -3.76 -8.29
N LEU A 59 -32.33 -3.57 -8.49
CA LEU A 59 -31.73 -3.15 -9.75
C LEU A 59 -31.90 -4.21 -10.84
N ARG A 60 -32.13 -3.76 -12.06
CA ARG A 60 -32.08 -4.56 -13.29
C ARG A 60 -30.65 -4.63 -13.81
N LEU A 61 -30.36 -5.59 -14.68
CA LEU A 61 -29.04 -5.73 -15.31
C LEU A 61 -28.55 -4.43 -15.95
N ASP A 62 -29.43 -3.71 -16.65
CA ASP A 62 -29.12 -2.45 -17.33
C ASP A 62 -28.90 -1.27 -16.36
N ASP A 63 -29.33 -1.40 -15.10
CA ASP A 63 -29.15 -0.36 -14.08
C ASP A 63 -27.74 -0.39 -13.47
N PHE A 64 -26.99 -1.47 -13.64
CA PHE A 64 -25.62 -1.58 -13.14
C PHE A 64 -24.64 -0.83 -14.02
N ARG A 65 -23.81 0.03 -13.40
CA ARG A 65 -22.75 0.77 -14.09
C ARG A 65 -21.73 -0.13 -14.80
N LYS A 66 -21.53 -1.34 -14.28
CA LYS A 66 -20.65 -2.36 -14.84
C LYS A 66 -21.39 -3.68 -14.91
N SER A 67 -21.31 -4.35 -16.07
CA SER A 67 -21.82 -5.72 -16.27
C SER A 67 -21.25 -6.73 -15.27
N THR A 68 -20.05 -6.47 -14.73
CA THR A 68 -19.34 -7.31 -13.77
C THR A 68 -20.18 -7.65 -12.54
N ILE A 69 -20.81 -6.66 -11.89
CA ILE A 69 -21.61 -6.92 -10.68
C ILE A 69 -22.97 -7.55 -11.01
N GLY A 70 -23.55 -7.24 -12.17
CA GLY A 70 -24.85 -7.77 -12.59
C GLY A 70 -24.87 -9.28 -12.64
N LEU A 71 -23.83 -9.90 -13.19
CA LEU A 71 -23.70 -11.37 -13.24
C LEU A 71 -23.63 -12.00 -11.84
N SER A 72 -22.90 -11.38 -10.91
CA SER A 72 -22.81 -11.88 -9.53
C SER A 72 -24.16 -11.81 -8.82
N VAL A 73 -24.91 -10.71 -9.01
CA VAL A 73 -26.24 -10.52 -8.42
C VAL A 73 -27.24 -11.51 -8.98
N ASP A 74 -27.24 -11.75 -10.29
CA ASP A 74 -28.15 -12.70 -10.93
C ASP A 74 -27.84 -14.15 -10.53
N HIS A 75 -26.57 -14.52 -10.43
CA HIS A 75 -26.18 -15.82 -9.89
C HIS A 75 -26.70 -16.00 -8.47
N LEU A 76 -26.51 -15.01 -7.60
CA LEU A 76 -26.98 -15.09 -6.21
C LEU A 76 -28.51 -15.12 -6.10
N LYS A 77 -29.23 -14.38 -6.95
CA LYS A 77 -30.70 -14.47 -7.06
C LYS A 77 -31.14 -15.89 -7.44
N ASN A 78 -30.48 -16.50 -8.43
CA ASN A 78 -30.77 -17.86 -8.85
C ASN A 78 -30.50 -18.87 -7.73
N GLU A 79 -29.36 -18.78 -7.04
CA GLU A 79 -29.03 -19.62 -5.88
C GLU A 79 -30.10 -19.52 -4.79
N VAL A 80 -30.53 -18.30 -4.43
CA VAL A 80 -31.61 -18.09 -3.45
C VAL A 80 -32.94 -18.69 -3.93
N THR A 81 -33.30 -18.50 -5.19
CA THR A 81 -34.55 -19.05 -5.74
C THR A 81 -34.52 -20.58 -5.88
N SER A 82 -33.32 -21.17 -5.94
CA SER A 82 -33.12 -22.62 -6.01
C SER A 82 -33.25 -23.31 -4.65
N VAL A 83 -33.39 -22.56 -3.56
CA VAL A 83 -33.59 -23.13 -2.22
C VAL A 83 -34.96 -23.79 -2.15
N HIS A 84 -34.97 -25.10 -1.88
CA HIS A 84 -36.19 -25.87 -1.69
C HIS A 84 -35.96 -26.99 -0.67
N PHE A 85 -37.02 -27.38 0.03
CA PHE A 85 -37.00 -28.46 1.01
C PHE A 85 -37.53 -29.76 0.40
N THR A 86 -36.81 -30.87 0.54
CA THR A 86 -37.29 -32.20 0.09
C THR A 86 -37.01 -33.27 1.15
N LYS A 87 -38.03 -34.09 1.44
CA LYS A 87 -38.00 -35.09 2.51
C LYS A 87 -37.21 -36.38 2.20
N GLU A 88 -37.04 -36.74 0.92
CA GLU A 88 -36.62 -38.11 0.51
C GLU A 88 -35.17 -38.25 0.01
N GLY A 89 -34.34 -37.20 -0.05
CA GLY A 89 -33.02 -37.37 -0.68
C GLY A 89 -31.99 -36.27 -0.51
N VAL A 90 -32.14 -35.39 0.48
CA VAL A 90 -31.18 -34.30 0.68
C VAL A 90 -30.49 -34.47 2.03
N ASP A 91 -29.18 -34.70 1.97
CA ASP A 91 -28.29 -34.60 3.12
C ASP A 91 -28.48 -33.22 3.76
N ASN A 92 -29.01 -33.18 4.99
CA ASN A 92 -29.24 -31.93 5.75
C ASN A 92 -27.98 -31.04 5.79
N ASN A 93 -26.79 -31.64 5.70
CA ASN A 93 -25.53 -30.91 5.62
C ASN A 93 -25.39 -30.12 4.32
N ASN A 94 -25.94 -30.58 3.20
CA ASN A 94 -25.87 -29.90 1.92
C ASN A 94 -26.72 -28.62 1.91
N LEU A 95 -27.94 -28.67 2.44
CA LEU A 95 -28.79 -27.47 2.62
C LEU A 95 -28.16 -26.46 3.58
N LEU A 96 -27.64 -26.94 4.71
CA LEU A 96 -26.94 -26.08 5.67
C LEU A 96 -25.72 -25.42 5.02
N ASN A 97 -24.96 -26.17 4.22
CA ASN A 97 -23.84 -25.63 3.48
C ASN A 97 -24.30 -24.60 2.45
N GLN A 98 -25.33 -24.88 1.64
CA GLN A 98 -25.89 -23.93 0.68
C GLN A 98 -26.29 -22.61 1.35
N MET A 99 -26.96 -22.65 2.50
CA MET A 99 -27.30 -21.45 3.27
C MET A 99 -26.07 -20.66 3.73
N LYS A 100 -25.04 -21.36 4.22
CA LYS A 100 -23.77 -20.73 4.59
C LYS A 100 -23.07 -20.06 3.39
N LYS A 101 -23.15 -20.67 2.20
CA LYS A 101 -22.61 -20.09 0.96
C LYS A 101 -23.32 -18.79 0.60
N ILE A 102 -24.65 -18.83 0.55
CA ILE A 102 -25.50 -17.66 0.25
C ILE A 102 -25.21 -16.51 1.21
N LEU A 103 -25.13 -16.78 2.52
CA LEU A 103 -24.80 -15.77 3.53
C LEU A 103 -23.43 -15.13 3.31
N ASN A 104 -22.42 -15.94 2.97
CA ASN A 104 -21.09 -15.45 2.71
C ASN A 104 -21.07 -14.56 1.45
N ASP A 105 -21.73 -14.98 0.39
CA ASP A 105 -21.82 -14.24 -0.86
C ASP A 105 -22.59 -12.93 -0.69
N PHE A 106 -23.62 -12.86 0.18
CA PHE A 106 -24.25 -11.59 0.55
C PHE A 106 -23.28 -10.60 1.21
N LYS A 107 -22.35 -11.07 2.03
CA LYS A 107 -21.34 -10.17 2.64
C LYS A 107 -20.36 -9.67 1.58
N ILE A 108 -19.91 -10.56 0.69
CA ILE A 108 -18.96 -10.24 -0.38
C ILE A 108 -19.58 -9.30 -1.42
N ILE A 109 -20.84 -9.53 -1.81
CA ILE A 109 -21.50 -8.72 -2.85
C ILE A 109 -21.68 -7.26 -2.45
N LYS A 110 -21.78 -6.97 -1.14
CA LYS A 110 -21.81 -5.57 -0.65
C LYS A 110 -20.52 -4.83 -1.01
N TYR A 111 -19.36 -5.48 -0.89
CA TYR A 111 -18.07 -4.92 -1.27
C TYR A 111 -17.91 -4.85 -2.79
N LEU A 112 -18.27 -5.91 -3.51
CA LEU A 112 -18.19 -5.92 -4.98
C LEU A 112 -19.10 -4.87 -5.61
N PHE A 113 -20.27 -4.63 -5.02
CA PHE A 113 -21.16 -3.56 -5.45
C PHE A 113 -20.51 -2.19 -5.27
N ASP A 114 -19.90 -1.91 -4.13
CA ASP A 114 -19.17 -0.66 -3.91
C ASP A 114 -18.02 -0.51 -4.92
N PHE A 115 -17.23 -1.57 -5.14
CA PHE A 115 -16.16 -1.59 -6.13
C PHE A 115 -16.66 -1.29 -7.54
N SER A 116 -17.81 -1.86 -7.92
CA SER A 116 -18.42 -1.62 -9.23
C SER A 116 -18.85 -0.17 -9.47
N GLN A 117 -19.03 0.62 -8.41
CA GLN A 117 -19.36 2.05 -8.54
C GLN A 117 -18.18 2.89 -9.04
N HIS A 118 -16.95 2.43 -8.83
CA HIS A 118 -15.76 3.08 -9.35
C HIS A 118 -15.61 2.81 -10.85
N LYS A 119 -15.53 3.87 -11.66
CA LYS A 119 -15.27 3.74 -13.11
C LYS A 119 -13.92 3.08 -13.41
N LYS A 120 -12.98 3.24 -12.48
CA LYS A 120 -11.57 2.81 -12.57
C LYS A 120 -11.36 1.44 -11.94
N ASN A 121 -10.18 0.87 -12.17
CA ASN A 121 -9.68 -0.24 -11.38
C ASN A 121 -9.27 0.26 -9.98
N ILE A 122 -9.11 -0.65 -9.04
CA ILE A 122 -8.96 -0.33 -7.63
C ILE A 122 -7.61 -0.84 -7.12
N VAL A 123 -6.97 -0.03 -6.27
CA VAL A 123 -5.86 -0.48 -5.42
C VAL A 123 -6.27 -0.28 -3.97
N ILE A 124 -6.18 -1.36 -3.21
CA ILE A 124 -6.43 -1.41 -1.78
C ILE A 124 -5.09 -1.38 -1.05
N CYS A 125 -4.90 -0.39 -0.19
CA CYS A 125 -3.73 -0.25 0.67
C CYS A 125 -4.13 -0.17 2.16
N GLY A 126 -3.14 -0.18 3.05
CA GLY A 126 -3.36 -0.13 4.49
C GLY A 126 -2.09 -0.48 5.27
N PRO A 127 -2.03 -0.15 6.56
CA PRO A 127 -0.88 -0.48 7.40
C PRO A 127 -0.72 -1.99 7.59
N ASN A 128 0.44 -2.42 8.07
CA ASN A 128 0.64 -3.81 8.47
C ASN A 128 -0.31 -4.16 9.61
N GLY A 129 -0.96 -5.32 9.52
CA GLY A 129 -1.99 -5.73 10.47
C GLY A 129 -3.40 -5.19 10.20
N SER A 130 -3.62 -4.37 9.16
CA SER A 130 -4.98 -3.89 8.81
C SER A 130 -5.93 -4.97 8.26
N GLY A 131 -5.47 -6.22 8.13
CA GLY A 131 -6.29 -7.32 7.60
C GLY A 131 -6.36 -7.40 6.08
N LYS A 132 -5.39 -6.86 5.32
CA LYS A 132 -5.30 -6.96 3.85
C LYS A 132 -5.38 -8.40 3.32
N SER A 133 -4.49 -9.27 3.77
CA SER A 133 -4.48 -10.68 3.36
C SER A 133 -5.71 -11.44 3.88
N ALA A 134 -6.24 -11.03 5.04
CA ALA A 134 -7.50 -11.56 5.56
C ALA A 134 -8.69 -11.14 4.65
N PHE A 135 -8.67 -9.92 4.11
CA PHE A 135 -9.67 -9.44 3.15
C PHE A 135 -9.59 -10.22 1.83
N ALA A 136 -8.39 -10.43 1.29
CA ALA A 136 -8.19 -11.30 0.12
C ALA A 136 -8.74 -12.72 0.37
N SER A 137 -8.42 -13.30 1.53
CA SER A 137 -8.92 -14.62 1.93
C SER A 137 -10.44 -14.65 2.08
N PHE A 138 -11.03 -13.60 2.65
CA PHE A 138 -12.47 -13.45 2.76
C PHE A 138 -13.14 -13.43 1.38
N LEU A 139 -12.63 -12.64 0.43
CA LEU A 139 -13.14 -12.60 -0.94
C LEU A 139 -13.00 -13.96 -1.64
N LYS A 140 -11.91 -14.69 -1.39
CA LYS A 140 -11.67 -16.03 -1.94
C LYS A 140 -12.69 -17.07 -1.46
N SER A 141 -13.31 -16.84 -0.30
CA SER A 141 -14.32 -17.76 0.23
C SER A 141 -15.68 -17.70 -0.48
N SER A 142 -15.82 -16.79 -1.46
CA SER A 142 -16.99 -16.64 -2.33
C SER A 142 -17.22 -17.85 -3.22
N TYR A 143 -18.47 -18.10 -3.56
CA TYR A 143 -18.84 -19.09 -4.59
C TYR A 143 -19.24 -18.44 -5.92
N LEU A 144 -19.10 -17.12 -6.04
CA LEU A 144 -19.44 -16.37 -7.25
C LEU A 144 -18.56 -16.78 -8.43
N SER A 145 -19.19 -17.12 -9.57
CA SER A 145 -18.48 -17.67 -10.71
C SER A 145 -17.55 -16.69 -11.41
N ASN A 146 -17.81 -15.39 -11.24
CA ASN A 146 -17.10 -14.28 -11.87
C ASN A 146 -16.23 -13.50 -10.87
N LEU A 147 -15.80 -14.13 -9.78
CA LEU A 147 -14.79 -13.60 -8.87
C LEU A 147 -13.55 -14.51 -8.89
N ILE A 148 -12.42 -13.97 -9.34
CA ILE A 148 -11.12 -14.65 -9.34
C ILE A 148 -10.23 -13.97 -8.30
N VAL A 149 -9.70 -14.73 -7.35
CA VAL A 149 -8.82 -14.21 -6.29
C VAL A 149 -7.46 -14.92 -6.36
N LEU A 150 -6.44 -14.16 -6.74
CA LEU A 150 -5.06 -14.60 -6.80
C LEU A 150 -4.37 -14.27 -5.45
N PRO A 151 -4.10 -15.25 -4.58
CA PRO A 151 -3.52 -15.01 -3.26
C PRO A 151 -2.04 -14.63 -3.36
N ALA A 152 -1.44 -14.00 -2.33
CA ALA A 152 0.00 -13.71 -2.34
C ALA A 152 0.87 -14.98 -2.32
N GLN A 153 0.57 -15.92 -1.41
CA GLN A 153 1.24 -17.21 -1.30
C GLN A 153 0.68 -18.21 -2.32
N LYS A 154 1.57 -18.79 -3.13
CA LYS A 154 1.22 -19.73 -4.20
C LYS A 154 2.18 -20.90 -4.23
N PHE A 155 1.64 -22.09 -4.49
CA PHE A 155 2.45 -23.25 -4.81
C PHE A 155 2.56 -23.40 -6.33
N LEU A 156 3.68 -22.97 -6.89
CA LEU A 156 3.92 -22.95 -8.34
C LEU A 156 4.73 -24.17 -8.79
N TYR A 157 4.12 -25.33 -8.65
CA TYR A 157 4.70 -26.59 -9.13
C TYR A 157 3.82 -27.20 -10.21
N TYR A 158 4.42 -27.44 -11.37
CA TYR A 158 3.76 -28.01 -12.53
C TYR A 158 3.91 -29.52 -12.51
N MET A 159 2.79 -30.24 -12.49
CA MET A 159 2.77 -31.69 -12.43
C MET A 159 2.32 -32.28 -13.76
N ASP A 160 3.22 -32.99 -14.43
CA ASP A 160 2.92 -33.71 -15.67
C ASP A 160 2.30 -35.08 -15.33
N LEU A 161 1.02 -35.06 -14.94
CA LEU A 161 0.23 -36.25 -14.64
C LEU A 161 -0.88 -36.43 -15.68
N GLN A 162 -1.04 -37.66 -16.18
CA GLN A 162 -2.08 -38.01 -17.16
C GLN A 162 -3.51 -37.66 -16.69
N SER A 163 -3.78 -37.75 -15.38
CA SER A 163 -5.08 -37.40 -14.79
C SER A 163 -5.45 -35.91 -14.92
N TYR A 164 -4.49 -35.04 -15.22
CA TYR A 164 -4.69 -33.60 -15.35
C TYR A 164 -4.59 -33.10 -16.80
N GLN A 165 -4.32 -33.99 -17.76
CA GLN A 165 -4.17 -33.61 -19.18
C GLN A 165 -5.48 -33.18 -19.85
N ASN A 166 -6.65 -33.53 -19.28
CA ASN A 166 -7.96 -33.20 -19.87
C ASN A 166 -8.67 -32.02 -19.17
N LYS A 167 -7.96 -31.21 -18.39
CA LYS A 167 -8.57 -30.10 -17.64
C LYS A 167 -8.96 -28.95 -18.56
N THR A 168 -10.16 -28.44 -18.37
CA THR A 168 -10.74 -27.34 -19.14
C THR A 168 -10.65 -26.01 -18.38
N ILE A 169 -10.96 -24.91 -19.07
CA ILE A 169 -11.08 -23.59 -18.43
C ILE A 169 -12.16 -23.61 -17.32
N GLU A 170 -13.27 -24.32 -17.52
CA GLU A 170 -14.30 -24.46 -16.50
C GLU A 170 -13.78 -25.20 -15.26
N ASP A 171 -12.94 -26.22 -15.44
CA ASP A 171 -12.32 -26.92 -14.31
C ASP A 171 -11.38 -26.01 -13.53
N TYR A 172 -10.60 -25.18 -14.24
CA TYR A 172 -9.74 -24.18 -13.60
C TYR A 172 -10.55 -23.17 -12.78
N VAL A 173 -11.61 -22.61 -13.38
CA VAL A 173 -12.49 -21.64 -12.72
C VAL A 173 -13.15 -22.24 -11.47
N LYS A 174 -13.60 -23.49 -11.52
CA LYS A 174 -14.13 -24.22 -10.35
C LYS A 174 -13.09 -24.42 -9.25
N VAL A 175 -11.82 -24.64 -9.61
CA VAL A 175 -10.73 -24.83 -8.64
C VAL A 175 -10.35 -23.51 -7.98
N GLU A 176 -10.34 -22.39 -8.70
CA GLU A 176 -10.06 -21.08 -8.11
C GLU A 176 -11.16 -20.61 -7.15
N GLN A 177 -12.42 -20.99 -7.41
CA GLN A 177 -13.56 -20.75 -6.50
C GLN A 177 -13.52 -21.60 -5.22
N LYS A 178 -12.70 -22.65 -5.17
CA LYS A 178 -12.54 -23.46 -3.95
C LYS A 178 -11.49 -22.83 -3.06
N ASP A 179 -11.87 -22.43 -1.85
CA ASP A 179 -10.90 -22.07 -0.82
C ASP A 179 -10.40 -23.33 -0.09
N SER A 180 -9.32 -23.92 -0.62
CA SER A 180 -8.66 -25.10 -0.06
C SER A 180 -8.18 -24.90 1.40
N LEU A 181 -7.91 -23.66 1.82
CA LEU A 181 -7.46 -23.34 3.18
C LEU A 181 -8.64 -23.26 4.17
N LYS A 182 -9.84 -22.95 3.69
CA LYS A 182 -11.08 -23.00 4.48
C LYS A 182 -11.47 -24.44 4.83
N ILE A 183 -11.16 -25.41 3.96
CA ILE A 183 -11.34 -26.85 4.24
C ILE A 183 -10.55 -27.26 5.50
N VAL A 184 -9.32 -26.74 5.67
CA VAL A 184 -8.49 -26.98 6.87
C VAL A 184 -9.01 -26.25 8.10
N ARG A 185 -9.55 -25.03 7.93
CA ARG A 185 -9.98 -24.16 9.04
C ARG A 185 -11.38 -24.48 9.58
N ASP A 186 -12.32 -24.87 8.71
CA ASP A 186 -13.75 -25.00 9.03
C ASP A 186 -14.24 -26.46 9.16
N GLY A 187 -13.41 -27.48 8.92
CA GLY A 187 -13.92 -28.86 8.88
C GLY A 187 -12.86 -29.96 9.01
N GLU A 188 -12.33 -30.12 10.21
CA GLU A 188 -12.38 -31.36 11.03
C GLU A 188 -11.43 -31.18 12.22
N PRO A 189 -11.78 -31.60 13.45
CA PRO A 189 -10.80 -31.62 14.53
C PRO A 189 -9.61 -32.44 14.05
N PHE A 190 -8.39 -31.93 14.26
CA PHE A 190 -7.17 -32.67 13.97
C PHE A 190 -7.30 -34.08 14.56
N ASP A 191 -7.58 -35.08 13.71
CA ASP A 191 -7.69 -36.46 14.17
C ASP A 191 -6.29 -36.89 14.55
N ILE A 192 -5.99 -36.79 15.84
CA ILE A 192 -4.70 -37.18 16.44
C ILE A 192 -4.35 -38.63 16.07
N ASN A 193 -5.36 -39.45 15.72
CA ASN A 193 -5.19 -40.85 15.35
C ASN A 193 -4.95 -41.05 13.85
N ASN A 194 -5.11 -40.04 12.99
CA ASN A 194 -4.91 -40.18 11.54
C ASN A 194 -4.50 -38.87 10.81
N PRO A 195 -3.34 -38.29 11.17
CA PRO A 195 -2.88 -36.98 10.66
C PRO A 195 -2.58 -36.94 9.14
N GLU A 196 -2.50 -38.08 8.45
CA GLU A 196 -2.08 -38.16 7.05
C GLU A 196 -3.20 -37.84 6.03
N ASN A 197 -4.48 -38.07 6.36
CA ASN A 197 -5.58 -37.97 5.40
C ASN A 197 -6.02 -36.53 5.09
N LEU A 198 -6.03 -35.64 6.09
CA LEU A 198 -6.39 -34.22 5.89
C LEU A 198 -5.26 -33.45 5.18
N HIS A 199 -4.01 -33.86 5.41
CA HIS A 199 -2.83 -33.28 4.76
C HIS A 199 -2.78 -33.59 3.26
N PHE A 200 -3.28 -34.74 2.81
CA PHE A 200 -3.15 -35.18 1.41
C PHE A 200 -4.13 -34.49 0.45
N SER A 201 -5.40 -34.34 0.80
CA SER A 201 -6.41 -33.71 -0.08
C SER A 201 -6.19 -32.21 -0.27
N VAL A 202 -5.84 -31.52 0.82
CA VAL A 202 -5.52 -30.08 0.82
C VAL A 202 -4.22 -29.80 0.09
N SER A 203 -3.19 -30.64 0.30
CA SER A 203 -1.94 -30.51 -0.46
C SER A 203 -2.18 -30.74 -1.95
N GLN A 204 -2.97 -31.74 -2.36
CA GLN A 204 -3.33 -31.91 -3.77
C GLN A 204 -4.01 -30.65 -4.35
N ASP A 205 -5.10 -30.17 -3.74
CA ASP A 205 -5.85 -29.02 -4.28
C ASP A 205 -5.02 -27.72 -4.37
N LEU A 206 -4.10 -27.49 -3.44
CA LEU A 206 -3.15 -26.37 -3.51
C LEU A 206 -2.04 -26.60 -4.54
N MET A 207 -1.54 -27.83 -4.66
CA MET A 207 -0.46 -28.19 -5.60
C MET A 207 -0.92 -28.16 -7.06
N HIS A 208 -2.21 -28.39 -7.33
CA HIS A 208 -2.70 -28.55 -8.69
C HIS A 208 -3.15 -27.26 -9.37
N ARG A 209 -3.32 -26.14 -8.68
CA ARG A 209 -3.84 -24.89 -9.29
C ARG A 209 -3.01 -24.44 -10.48
N PHE A 210 -1.69 -24.39 -10.31
CA PHE A 210 -0.77 -24.00 -11.36
C PHE A 210 -0.81 -24.96 -12.55
N THR A 211 -0.88 -26.26 -12.27
CA THR A 211 -1.01 -27.32 -13.27
C THR A 211 -2.31 -27.22 -14.06
N ILE A 212 -3.44 -27.04 -13.38
CA ILE A 212 -4.76 -26.94 -13.98
C ILE A 212 -4.87 -25.67 -14.84
N ALA A 213 -4.32 -24.54 -14.38
CA ALA A 213 -4.29 -23.30 -15.15
C ALA A 213 -3.54 -23.48 -16.48
N ILE A 214 -2.35 -24.07 -16.44
CA ILE A 214 -1.52 -24.32 -17.63
C ILE A 214 -2.20 -25.32 -18.56
N ASN A 215 -2.69 -26.45 -18.05
CA ASN A 215 -3.31 -27.48 -18.88
C ASN A 215 -4.62 -26.99 -19.51
N ALA A 216 -5.43 -26.20 -18.79
CA ALA A 216 -6.62 -25.56 -19.34
C ALA A 216 -6.28 -24.62 -20.52
N LEU A 217 -5.19 -23.86 -20.38
CA LEU A 217 -4.70 -22.97 -21.44
C LEU A 217 -4.25 -23.75 -22.68
N VAL A 218 -3.48 -24.83 -22.49
CA VAL A 218 -3.01 -25.70 -23.58
C VAL A 218 -4.17 -26.40 -24.27
N ASN A 219 -5.10 -26.97 -23.50
CA ASN A 219 -6.26 -27.67 -24.06
C ASN A 219 -7.18 -26.74 -24.85
N ASN A 220 -7.41 -25.52 -24.36
CA ASN A 220 -8.16 -24.51 -25.09
C ASN A 220 -7.49 -24.16 -26.43
N HIS A 221 -6.16 -24.02 -26.45
CA HIS A 221 -5.41 -23.80 -27.69
C HIS A 221 -5.58 -24.95 -28.68
N VAL A 222 -5.44 -26.20 -28.21
CA VAL A 222 -5.63 -27.40 -29.06
C VAL A 222 -7.05 -27.49 -29.60
N GLU A 223 -8.07 -27.22 -28.78
CA GLU A 223 -9.47 -27.23 -29.19
C GLU A 223 -9.76 -26.21 -30.29
N ILE A 224 -9.36 -24.94 -30.09
CA ILE A 224 -9.54 -23.88 -31.09
C ILE A 224 -8.78 -24.21 -32.38
N ALA A 225 -7.55 -24.70 -32.28
CA ALA A 225 -6.76 -25.07 -33.46
C ALA A 225 -7.42 -26.21 -34.27
N LEU A 226 -8.05 -27.17 -33.59
CA LEU A 226 -8.82 -28.23 -34.25
C LEU A 226 -10.10 -27.70 -34.91
N GLU A 227 -10.79 -26.76 -34.28
CA GLU A 227 -11.95 -26.10 -34.87
C GLU A 227 -11.60 -25.26 -36.11
N ASP A 228 -10.52 -24.49 -36.02
CA ASP A 228 -10.04 -23.63 -37.11
C ASP A 228 -9.67 -24.46 -38.34
N ARG A 229 -9.05 -25.63 -38.13
CA ARG A 229 -8.82 -26.61 -39.19
C ARG A 229 -10.12 -27.13 -39.79
N LYS A 230 -11.11 -27.50 -38.96
CA LYS A 230 -12.42 -27.99 -39.46
C LYS A 230 -13.15 -26.92 -40.28
N LYS A 231 -13.04 -25.64 -39.88
CA LYS A 231 -13.68 -24.48 -40.51
C LYS A 231 -12.86 -23.87 -41.65
N ASN A 232 -11.62 -24.33 -41.88
CA ASN A 232 -10.64 -23.73 -42.81
C ASN A 232 -10.48 -22.21 -42.63
N LYS A 233 -10.55 -21.72 -41.39
CA LYS A 233 -10.45 -20.29 -41.07
C LYS A 233 -9.91 -20.12 -39.65
N LYS A 234 -8.90 -19.27 -39.47
CA LYS A 234 -8.37 -18.93 -38.14
C LYS A 234 -9.40 -18.05 -37.39
N SER A 235 -9.79 -18.45 -36.18
CA SER A 235 -10.80 -17.75 -35.36
C SER A 235 -10.23 -16.58 -34.55
N GLY A 236 -8.93 -16.33 -34.66
CA GLY A 236 -8.19 -15.31 -33.90
C GLY A 236 -7.02 -15.95 -33.15
N ASN A 237 -6.36 -15.16 -32.29
CA ASN A 237 -5.35 -15.72 -31.40
C ASN A 237 -6.01 -16.50 -30.26
N THR A 238 -5.48 -17.68 -29.95
CA THR A 238 -5.91 -18.44 -28.77
C THR A 238 -5.37 -17.79 -27.50
N PHE A 239 -5.92 -18.14 -26.33
CA PHE A 239 -5.36 -17.65 -25.06
C PHE A 239 -3.88 -18.02 -24.88
N LEU A 240 -3.45 -19.22 -25.29
CA LEU A 240 -2.03 -19.57 -25.23
C LEU A 240 -1.14 -18.69 -26.12
N GLU A 241 -1.56 -18.39 -27.35
CA GLU A 241 -0.81 -17.50 -28.26
C GLU A 241 -0.70 -16.09 -27.64
N GLU A 242 -1.76 -15.57 -27.03
CA GLU A 242 -1.72 -14.29 -26.32
C GLU A 242 -0.77 -14.31 -25.10
N VAL A 243 -0.74 -15.43 -24.38
CA VAL A 243 0.21 -15.64 -23.28
C VAL A 243 1.65 -15.67 -23.80
N GLN A 244 1.91 -16.38 -24.90
CA GLN A 244 3.24 -16.46 -25.53
C GLN A 244 3.69 -15.09 -26.03
N ASP A 245 2.80 -14.31 -26.66
CA ASP A 245 3.10 -12.96 -27.14
C ASP A 245 3.55 -12.03 -26.01
N ILE A 246 2.83 -12.04 -24.89
CA ILE A 246 3.20 -11.23 -23.72
C ILE A 246 4.47 -11.77 -23.07
N TRP A 247 4.57 -13.10 -22.91
CA TRP A 247 5.74 -13.76 -22.33
C TRP A 247 7.04 -13.38 -23.05
N ASN A 248 7.05 -13.47 -24.38
CA ASN A 248 8.21 -13.17 -25.22
C ASN A 248 8.67 -11.72 -25.09
N SER A 249 7.78 -10.79 -24.72
CA SER A 249 8.12 -9.39 -24.45
C SER A 249 8.88 -9.16 -23.13
N PHE A 250 8.78 -10.11 -22.19
CA PHE A 250 9.45 -10.06 -20.89
C PHE A 250 10.67 -10.99 -20.82
N PHE A 251 10.59 -12.17 -21.44
CA PHE A 251 11.60 -13.22 -21.37
C PHE A 251 12.04 -13.65 -22.79
N PRO A 252 12.70 -12.78 -23.57
CA PRO A 252 13.00 -13.05 -24.98
C PRO A 252 13.98 -14.23 -25.19
N ASN A 253 14.70 -14.65 -24.15
CA ASN A 253 15.63 -15.78 -24.21
C ASN A 253 14.97 -17.14 -23.89
N ILE A 254 13.69 -17.13 -23.49
CA ILE A 254 12.94 -18.31 -23.07
C ILE A 254 11.66 -18.40 -23.89
N GLU A 255 11.58 -19.38 -24.78
CA GLU A 255 10.39 -19.65 -25.57
C GLU A 255 9.51 -20.69 -24.85
N LEU A 256 8.21 -20.41 -24.71
CA LEU A 256 7.23 -21.39 -24.25
C LEU A 256 6.60 -22.07 -25.45
N PHE A 257 6.52 -23.40 -25.44
CA PHE A 257 5.91 -24.17 -26.53
C PHE A 257 5.14 -25.37 -25.99
N VAL A 258 4.21 -25.89 -26.80
CA VAL A 258 3.45 -27.10 -26.47
C VAL A 258 4.16 -28.31 -27.07
N ASP A 259 4.50 -29.26 -26.21
CA ASP A 259 4.96 -30.58 -26.62
C ASP A 259 3.79 -31.33 -27.28
N GLN A 260 3.91 -31.65 -28.56
CA GLN A 260 2.82 -32.22 -29.35
C GLN A 260 2.43 -33.63 -28.91
N ALA A 261 3.37 -34.40 -28.36
CA ALA A 261 3.15 -35.79 -27.98
C ALA A 261 2.44 -35.90 -26.64
N SER A 262 2.88 -35.09 -25.67
CA SER A 262 2.38 -35.11 -24.30
C SER A 262 1.32 -34.03 -24.01
N ARG A 263 1.13 -33.07 -24.93
CA ARG A 263 0.22 -31.91 -24.78
C ARG A 263 0.48 -31.12 -23.51
N VAL A 264 1.75 -31.03 -23.11
CA VAL A 264 2.19 -30.22 -21.98
C VAL A 264 2.99 -29.01 -22.43
N LEU A 265 3.00 -27.98 -21.60
CA LEU A 265 3.83 -26.82 -21.83
C LEU A 265 5.29 -27.15 -21.46
N ARG A 266 6.23 -26.79 -22.33
CA ARG A 266 7.68 -26.85 -22.09
C ARG A 266 8.30 -25.48 -22.37
N ALA A 267 9.52 -25.31 -21.89
CA ALA A 267 10.32 -24.12 -22.14
C ALA A 267 11.57 -24.49 -22.93
N LYS A 268 12.02 -23.60 -23.81
CA LYS A 268 13.24 -23.76 -24.62
C LYS A 268 14.10 -22.51 -24.49
N ASN A 269 15.39 -22.70 -24.28
CA ASN A 269 16.33 -21.58 -24.38
C ASN A 269 16.55 -21.24 -25.86
N VAL A 270 16.32 -19.99 -26.24
CA VAL A 270 16.40 -19.56 -27.66
C VAL A 270 17.82 -19.67 -28.21
N ASN A 271 18.85 -19.47 -27.38
CA ASN A 271 20.25 -19.46 -27.84
C ASN A 271 20.87 -20.86 -27.91
N SER A 272 20.62 -21.71 -26.90
CA SER A 272 21.19 -23.06 -26.86
C SER A 272 20.28 -24.13 -27.48
N GLU A 273 19.04 -23.76 -27.81
CA GLU A 273 17.96 -24.65 -28.23
C GLU A 273 17.63 -25.77 -27.23
N GLN A 274 18.13 -25.69 -26.00
CA GLN A 274 17.90 -26.69 -24.98
C GLN A 274 16.49 -26.58 -24.41
N GLU A 275 15.75 -27.68 -24.47
CA GLU A 275 14.41 -27.81 -23.87
C GLU A 275 14.50 -28.23 -22.40
N TYR A 276 13.60 -27.67 -21.59
CA TYR A 276 13.49 -27.98 -20.16
C TYR A 276 12.05 -27.85 -19.67
N TYR A 277 11.82 -28.36 -18.46
CA TYR A 277 10.50 -28.41 -17.84
C TYR A 277 10.11 -27.03 -17.28
N VAL A 278 8.81 -26.74 -17.23
CA VAL A 278 8.25 -25.53 -16.58
C VAL A 278 8.75 -25.39 -15.13
N ASN A 279 8.97 -26.50 -14.43
CA ASN A 279 9.50 -26.50 -13.06
C ASN A 279 10.93 -25.94 -12.93
N SER A 280 11.69 -25.89 -14.03
CA SER A 280 13.05 -25.34 -14.05
C SER A 280 13.07 -23.82 -14.26
N LEU A 281 11.93 -23.18 -14.52
CA LEU A 281 11.80 -21.73 -14.55
C LEU A 281 12.07 -21.12 -13.16
N SER A 282 12.50 -19.86 -13.13
CA SER A 282 12.63 -19.10 -11.88
C SER A 282 11.26 -18.84 -11.24
N ASP A 283 11.23 -18.54 -9.94
CA ASP A 283 9.96 -18.28 -9.24
C ASP A 283 9.21 -17.06 -9.80
N GLY A 284 9.94 -16.05 -10.27
CA GLY A 284 9.36 -14.89 -10.95
C GLY A 284 8.77 -15.24 -12.33
N GLU A 285 9.44 -16.08 -13.11
CA GLU A 285 8.94 -16.61 -14.38
C GLU A 285 7.69 -17.46 -14.19
N LYS A 286 7.69 -18.39 -13.23
CA LYS A 286 6.51 -19.21 -12.89
C LYS A 286 5.34 -18.33 -12.43
N SER A 287 5.63 -17.30 -11.62
CA SER A 287 4.61 -16.36 -11.16
C SER A 287 3.98 -15.61 -12.32
N CYS A 288 4.80 -15.11 -13.26
CA CYS A 288 4.33 -14.46 -14.47
C CYS A 288 3.45 -15.40 -15.31
N LEU A 289 3.89 -16.64 -15.55
CA LEU A 289 3.11 -17.64 -16.28
C LEU A 289 1.78 -17.94 -15.60
N TYR A 290 1.77 -18.07 -14.27
CA TYR A 290 0.54 -18.31 -13.52
C TYR A 290 -0.43 -17.14 -13.67
N TYR A 291 0.04 -15.89 -13.54
CA TYR A 291 -0.82 -14.72 -13.73
C TYR A 291 -1.39 -14.66 -15.15
N LEU A 292 -0.54 -14.87 -16.16
CA LEU A 292 -0.97 -14.90 -17.56
C LEU A 292 -2.06 -15.97 -17.76
N ALA A 293 -1.80 -17.21 -17.36
CA ALA A 293 -2.77 -18.30 -17.47
C ALA A 293 -4.08 -17.96 -16.73
N SER A 294 -3.99 -17.49 -15.48
CA SER A 294 -5.15 -17.18 -14.65
C SER A 294 -6.03 -16.06 -15.24
N ILE A 295 -5.40 -14.98 -15.73
CA ILE A 295 -6.12 -13.82 -16.24
C ILE A 295 -6.75 -14.10 -17.60
N PHE A 296 -6.08 -14.80 -18.52
CA PHE A 296 -6.67 -15.11 -19.82
C PHE A 296 -7.78 -16.16 -19.73
N THR A 297 -7.69 -17.09 -18.77
CA THR A 297 -8.73 -18.11 -18.54
C THR A 297 -9.90 -17.60 -17.67
N ALA A 298 -9.77 -16.43 -17.03
CA ALA A 298 -10.84 -15.85 -16.23
C ALA A 298 -12.10 -15.57 -17.08
N PRO A 299 -13.33 -15.86 -16.57
CA PRO A 299 -14.56 -15.58 -17.30
C PRO A 299 -14.70 -14.11 -17.69
N LYS A 300 -15.50 -13.81 -18.72
CA LYS A 300 -15.80 -12.43 -19.11
C LYS A 300 -16.55 -11.70 -17.99
N ASN A 301 -16.33 -10.38 -17.88
CA ASN A 301 -16.97 -9.54 -16.86
C ASN A 301 -16.73 -10.05 -15.43
N SER A 302 -15.48 -10.40 -15.11
CA SER A 302 -15.08 -10.86 -13.78
C SER A 302 -14.46 -9.77 -12.92
N PHE A 303 -14.61 -9.90 -11.61
CA PHE A 303 -13.76 -9.22 -10.64
C PHE A 303 -12.47 -10.02 -10.48
N VAL A 304 -11.34 -9.37 -10.70
CA VAL A 304 -10.01 -9.97 -10.54
C VAL A 304 -9.34 -9.33 -9.35
N VAL A 305 -9.22 -10.07 -8.25
CA VAL A 305 -8.56 -9.64 -7.04
C VAL A 305 -7.16 -10.24 -7.02
N VAL A 306 -6.14 -9.41 -6.80
CA VAL A 306 -4.74 -9.86 -6.76
C VAL A 306 -4.10 -9.35 -5.49
N ASP A 307 -3.70 -10.29 -4.62
CA ASP A 307 -3.01 -10.02 -3.37
C ASP A 307 -1.48 -10.09 -3.59
N GLU A 308 -0.80 -9.02 -3.21
CA GLU A 308 0.63 -8.77 -3.45
C GLU A 308 1.07 -9.05 -4.91
N PRO A 309 0.55 -8.26 -5.87
CA PRO A 309 0.90 -8.39 -7.30
C PRO A 309 2.41 -8.31 -7.59
N GLU A 310 3.20 -7.72 -6.69
CA GLU A 310 4.65 -7.55 -6.76
C GLU A 310 5.47 -8.78 -6.36
N THR A 311 4.89 -9.75 -5.63
CA THR A 311 5.64 -10.82 -4.98
C THR A 311 6.35 -11.73 -6.00
N TYR A 312 7.62 -12.06 -5.71
CA TYR A 312 8.56 -12.85 -6.53
C TYR A 312 8.99 -12.23 -7.88
N MET A 313 8.59 -11.00 -8.20
CA MET A 313 8.92 -10.35 -9.48
C MET A 313 9.75 -9.07 -9.30
N ASN A 314 10.56 -8.77 -10.32
CA ASN A 314 11.30 -7.51 -10.38
C ASN A 314 10.33 -6.32 -10.67
N PRO A 315 10.50 -5.15 -10.02
CA PRO A 315 9.75 -3.93 -10.32
C PRO A 315 9.60 -3.55 -11.79
N ALA A 316 10.64 -3.79 -12.61
CA ALA A 316 10.59 -3.52 -14.04
C ALA A 316 9.61 -4.42 -14.80
N ILE A 317 9.32 -5.62 -14.29
CA ILE A 317 8.46 -6.62 -14.93
C ILE A 317 7.02 -6.47 -14.45
N TYR A 318 6.79 -6.49 -13.13
CA TYR A 318 5.42 -6.57 -12.61
C TYR A 318 4.59 -5.34 -12.99
N ASN A 319 5.20 -4.16 -13.05
CA ASN A 319 4.43 -2.95 -13.32
C ASN A 319 3.84 -2.98 -14.73
N LYS A 320 4.70 -3.27 -15.70
CA LYS A 320 4.34 -3.40 -17.12
C LYS A 320 3.42 -4.60 -17.37
N LEU A 321 3.63 -5.74 -16.69
CA LEU A 321 2.79 -6.92 -16.82
C LEU A 321 1.33 -6.60 -16.46
N TRP A 322 1.12 -5.97 -15.31
CA TRP A 322 -0.23 -5.64 -14.85
C TRP A 322 -0.91 -4.58 -15.72
N ASP A 323 -0.15 -3.61 -16.25
CA ASP A 323 -0.69 -2.63 -17.21
C ASP A 323 -1.18 -3.30 -18.49
N ILE A 324 -0.39 -4.26 -19.02
CA ILE A 324 -0.79 -5.05 -20.20
C ILE A 324 -2.04 -5.86 -19.90
N LEU A 325 -2.06 -6.60 -18.78
CA LEU A 325 -3.18 -7.48 -18.41
C LEU A 325 -4.49 -6.70 -18.21
N VAL A 326 -4.42 -5.55 -17.51
CA VAL A 326 -5.56 -4.64 -17.32
C VAL A 326 -6.12 -4.15 -18.65
N ASN A 327 -5.23 -3.80 -19.60
CA ASN A 327 -5.65 -3.33 -20.91
C ASN A 327 -6.24 -4.46 -21.78
N ARG A 328 -5.64 -5.65 -21.75
CA ARG A 328 -6.13 -6.83 -22.51
C ARG A 328 -7.47 -7.34 -21.99
N ARG A 329 -7.75 -7.20 -20.69
CA ARG A 329 -9.00 -7.62 -20.03
C ARG A 329 -9.78 -6.43 -19.49
N ASN A 330 -10.03 -5.44 -20.35
CA ASN A 330 -10.83 -4.25 -19.99
C ASN A 330 -12.31 -4.57 -19.69
N ASP A 331 -12.77 -5.79 -19.98
CA ASP A 331 -14.06 -6.34 -19.59
C ASP A 331 -14.11 -6.68 -18.08
N CYS A 332 -12.96 -6.93 -17.46
CA CYS A 332 -12.83 -7.22 -16.04
C CYS A 332 -12.55 -5.95 -15.22
N GLN A 333 -12.93 -5.99 -13.95
CA GLN A 333 -12.48 -4.99 -12.98
C GLN A 333 -11.38 -5.58 -12.11
N PHE A 334 -10.22 -4.93 -12.11
CA PHE A 334 -9.08 -5.34 -11.29
C PHE A 334 -9.09 -4.64 -9.93
N ILE A 335 -8.81 -5.42 -8.88
CA ILE A 335 -8.67 -4.98 -7.50
C ILE A 335 -7.34 -5.51 -7.00
N PHE A 336 -6.35 -4.64 -6.92
CA PHE A 336 -5.04 -4.98 -6.36
C PHE A 336 -5.03 -4.73 -4.86
N ILE A 337 -4.46 -5.64 -4.10
CA ILE A 337 -4.17 -5.46 -2.68
C ILE A 337 -2.66 -5.45 -2.56
N SER A 338 -2.08 -4.30 -2.22
CA SER A 338 -0.61 -4.15 -2.20
C SER A 338 -0.17 -3.27 -1.03
N HIS A 339 1.03 -3.52 -0.56
CA HIS A 339 1.74 -2.66 0.38
C HIS A 339 2.95 -1.97 -0.27
N ASN A 340 3.25 -2.31 -1.53
CA ASN A 340 4.37 -1.78 -2.26
C ASN A 340 4.06 -0.38 -2.83
N LYS A 341 4.79 0.63 -2.35
CA LYS A 341 4.62 2.03 -2.76
C LYS A 341 4.88 2.25 -4.24
N ASP A 342 5.89 1.58 -4.81
CA ASP A 342 6.26 1.70 -6.22
C ASP A 342 5.17 1.10 -7.12
N PHE A 343 4.59 -0.03 -6.71
CA PHE A 343 3.44 -0.60 -7.41
C PHE A 343 2.27 0.37 -7.40
N ILE A 344 1.86 0.86 -6.22
CA ILE A 344 0.67 1.73 -6.07
C ILE A 344 0.86 3.06 -6.81
N SER A 345 2.02 3.70 -6.67
CA SER A 345 2.32 5.00 -7.30
C SER A 345 2.44 4.94 -8.82
N SER A 346 2.86 3.79 -9.38
CA SER A 346 2.93 3.60 -10.84
C SER A 346 1.56 3.46 -11.51
N ARG A 347 0.50 3.19 -10.74
CA ARG A 347 -0.85 2.94 -11.28
C ARG A 347 -1.48 4.23 -11.79
N ILE A 348 -1.71 4.30 -13.10
CA ILE A 348 -2.44 5.41 -13.74
C ILE A 348 -3.92 5.06 -13.81
N ASN A 349 -4.80 6.02 -13.45
CA ASN A 349 -6.26 5.86 -13.51
C ASN A 349 -6.80 4.74 -12.60
N PHE A 350 -6.35 4.66 -11.36
CA PHE A 350 -6.93 3.81 -10.32
C PHE A 350 -7.62 4.63 -9.23
N SER A 351 -8.63 4.03 -8.58
CA SER A 351 -9.15 4.51 -7.29
C SER A 351 -8.34 3.85 -6.18
N ILE A 352 -7.86 4.66 -5.23
CA ILE A 352 -7.12 4.17 -4.06
C ILE A 352 -8.10 4.05 -2.91
N LEU A 353 -8.36 2.82 -2.49
CA LEU A 353 -9.11 2.52 -1.29
C LEU A 353 -8.13 2.15 -0.18
N TRP A 354 -8.44 2.53 1.05
CA TRP A 354 -7.67 2.08 2.20
C TRP A 354 -8.51 1.26 3.16
N ILE A 355 -7.88 0.34 3.87
CA ILE A 355 -8.50 -0.36 4.99
C ILE A 355 -8.22 0.44 6.26
N LYS A 356 -9.24 1.16 6.75
CA LYS A 356 -9.14 1.97 7.96
C LYS A 356 -9.15 1.11 9.21
N ASN A 357 -10.20 0.29 9.35
CA ASN A 357 -10.39 -0.61 10.47
C ASN A 357 -10.78 -2.00 9.96
N PHE A 358 -10.33 -3.01 10.69
CA PHE A 358 -10.77 -4.40 10.54
C PHE A 358 -11.36 -4.87 11.88
N ASN A 359 -12.65 -5.19 11.85
CA ASN A 359 -13.35 -5.83 12.96
C ASN A 359 -13.51 -7.30 12.60
N ALA A 360 -12.72 -8.15 13.26
CA ALA A 360 -12.79 -9.59 13.09
C ALA A 360 -14.21 -10.10 13.42
N PRO A 361 -14.72 -11.12 12.69
CA PRO A 361 -14.00 -11.92 11.70
C PRO A 361 -14.05 -11.41 10.26
N ASP A 362 -15.05 -10.60 9.89
CA ASP A 362 -15.41 -10.38 8.48
C ASP A 362 -15.92 -8.97 8.13
N SER A 363 -15.53 -7.94 8.89
CA SER A 363 -15.93 -6.56 8.64
C SER A 363 -14.73 -5.63 8.43
N TRP A 364 -14.61 -5.10 7.21
CA TRP A 364 -13.63 -4.10 6.82
C TRP A 364 -14.31 -2.78 6.49
N ASN A 365 -13.76 -1.68 7.02
CA ASN A 365 -14.15 -0.33 6.62
C ASN A 365 -13.18 0.19 5.55
N LEU A 366 -13.68 0.33 4.33
CA LEU A 366 -12.95 0.86 3.19
C LEU A 366 -13.41 2.29 2.91
N GLU A 367 -12.48 3.24 2.85
CA GLU A 367 -12.79 4.59 2.34
C GLU A 367 -11.91 4.91 1.12
N GLU A 368 -12.42 5.73 0.20
CA GLU A 368 -11.63 6.21 -0.93
C GLU A 368 -10.77 7.40 -0.50
N ILE A 369 -9.51 7.40 -0.91
CA ILE A 369 -8.63 8.56 -0.73
C ILE A 369 -8.89 9.50 -1.91
N SER A 370 -9.94 10.30 -1.79
CA SER A 370 -10.45 11.17 -2.86
C SER A 370 -9.77 12.54 -2.92
N ASP A 371 -9.10 12.97 -1.83
CA ASP A 371 -8.60 14.34 -1.67
C ASP A 371 -7.06 14.38 -1.62
N GLN A 372 -6.47 14.30 -2.82
CA GLN A 372 -5.02 14.21 -3.01
C GLN A 372 -4.28 15.54 -2.83
N ASN A 373 -4.90 16.63 -2.32
CA ASN A 373 -4.32 17.94 -1.91
C ASN A 373 -2.83 18.23 -2.29
N ASN A 374 -2.45 18.08 -3.57
CA ASN A 374 -1.06 18.06 -4.05
C ASN A 374 -0.08 17.11 -3.34
N ILE A 375 -0.54 16.15 -2.53
CA ILE A 375 0.31 15.14 -1.90
C ILE A 375 0.59 14.03 -2.93
N PRO A 376 1.87 13.74 -3.22
CA PRO A 376 2.23 12.60 -4.06
C PRO A 376 1.65 11.27 -3.54
N ILE A 377 1.28 10.36 -4.46
CA ILE A 377 0.61 9.10 -4.12
C ILE A 377 1.52 8.19 -3.27
N ASP A 378 2.81 8.13 -3.61
CA ASP A 378 3.85 7.44 -2.84
C ASP A 378 3.94 7.95 -1.39
N LEU A 379 3.82 9.26 -1.21
CA LEU A 379 3.75 9.87 0.11
C LEU A 379 2.49 9.43 0.83
N LEU A 380 1.30 9.58 0.23
CA LEU A 380 0.02 9.14 0.81
C LEU A 380 0.06 7.68 1.27
N VAL A 381 0.57 6.77 0.44
CA VAL A 381 0.71 5.34 0.78
C VAL A 381 1.64 5.16 1.98
N SER A 382 2.73 5.95 2.06
CA SER A 382 3.62 5.96 3.22
C SER A 382 2.90 6.39 4.50
N LEU A 383 2.02 7.40 4.42
CA LEU A 383 1.25 7.88 5.57
C LEU A 383 0.28 6.81 6.05
N VAL A 384 -0.47 6.19 5.13
CA VAL A 384 -1.44 5.13 5.43
C VAL A 384 -0.76 3.89 6.00
N GLY A 385 0.47 3.59 5.55
CA GLY A 385 1.26 2.47 6.04
C GLY A 385 1.84 2.68 7.44
N SER A 386 1.94 3.93 7.91
CA SER A 386 2.57 4.27 9.18
C SER A 386 1.62 4.04 10.35
N SER A 387 2.08 3.27 11.34
CA SER A 387 1.41 3.19 12.65
C SER A 387 1.83 4.29 13.62
N LYS A 388 2.86 5.06 13.26
CA LYS A 388 3.45 6.14 14.06
C LYS A 388 3.10 7.50 13.48
N ASP A 389 3.09 8.51 14.34
CA ASP A 389 3.02 9.92 13.90
C ASP A 389 4.21 10.26 13.00
N ILE A 390 4.04 11.26 12.14
CA ILE A 390 5.00 11.53 11.06
C ILE A 390 5.69 12.87 11.29
N ILE A 391 7.00 12.90 11.01
CA ILE A 391 7.80 14.11 10.97
C ILE A 391 8.36 14.26 9.55
N PHE A 392 7.98 15.35 8.89
CA PHE A 392 8.62 15.80 7.67
C PHE A 392 9.88 16.58 7.99
N CYS A 393 10.98 16.31 7.30
CA CYS A 393 12.22 17.05 7.43
C CYS A 393 12.80 17.43 6.08
N GLU A 394 13.77 18.32 6.11
CA GLU A 394 14.52 18.73 4.93
C GLU A 394 15.48 17.64 4.44
N GLY A 395 16.00 17.83 3.23
CA GLY A 395 17.00 16.96 2.61
C GLY A 395 16.42 15.70 1.98
N SER A 396 17.30 14.71 1.83
CA SER A 396 17.01 13.39 1.25
C SER A 396 17.24 12.27 2.27
N ALA A 397 16.99 11.02 1.90
CA ALA A 397 17.23 9.88 2.80
C ALA A 397 18.69 9.78 3.31
N SER A 398 19.67 10.34 2.58
CA SER A 398 21.09 10.34 2.97
C SER A 398 21.52 11.58 3.77
N SER A 399 20.63 12.56 3.97
CA SER A 399 20.90 13.80 4.73
C SER A 399 21.17 13.55 6.21
N TRP A 400 21.83 14.51 6.86
CA TRP A 400 22.02 14.49 8.31
C TRP A 400 20.71 14.68 9.08
N ASP A 401 19.77 15.44 8.52
CA ASP A 401 18.40 15.61 8.99
C ASP A 401 17.73 14.25 9.23
N ASN A 402 17.60 13.47 8.16
CA ASN A 402 16.94 12.19 8.21
C ASN A 402 17.66 11.24 9.19
N LYS A 403 18.99 11.20 9.16
CA LYS A 403 19.79 10.35 10.05
C LYS A 403 19.57 10.72 11.52
N LEU A 404 19.71 11.99 11.87
CA LEU A 404 19.60 12.46 13.25
C LEU A 404 18.18 12.26 13.80
N TYR A 405 17.16 12.72 13.07
CA TYR A 405 15.79 12.60 13.53
C TYR A 405 15.32 11.14 13.62
N SER A 406 15.77 10.28 12.71
CA SER A 406 15.42 8.84 12.76
C SER A 406 15.92 8.18 14.04
N GLN A 407 17.07 8.61 14.56
CA GLN A 407 17.58 8.14 15.85
C GLN A 407 16.85 8.79 17.03
N LEU A 408 16.64 10.10 17.01
CA LEU A 408 15.97 10.81 18.11
C LEU A 408 14.53 10.31 18.34
N PHE A 409 13.79 9.99 17.28
CA PHE A 409 12.38 9.59 17.35
C PHE A 409 12.11 8.13 16.98
N ILE A 410 13.13 7.27 17.11
CA ILE A 410 13.07 5.85 16.71
C ILE A 410 11.86 5.10 17.29
N ASN A 411 11.40 5.46 18.49
CA ASN A 411 10.34 4.75 19.19
C ASN A 411 8.92 5.13 18.76
N ASP A 412 8.68 6.39 18.40
CA ASP A 412 7.32 6.96 18.37
C ASP A 412 6.96 7.70 17.09
N LYS A 413 7.93 8.04 16.23
CA LYS A 413 7.68 8.76 14.97
C LYS A 413 8.27 8.05 13.76
N THR A 414 7.72 8.37 12.58
CA THR A 414 8.29 8.02 11.27
C THR A 414 8.79 9.28 10.60
N ILE A 415 10.08 9.29 10.24
CA ILE A 415 10.73 10.42 9.58
C ILE A 415 10.60 10.27 8.06
N ILE A 416 10.20 11.34 7.39
CA ILE A 416 10.08 11.38 5.93
C ILE A 416 10.79 12.65 5.42
N PRO A 417 11.96 12.52 4.77
CA PRO A 417 12.63 13.64 4.13
C PRO A 417 11.89 14.01 2.84
N VAL A 418 11.61 15.30 2.65
CA VAL A 418 10.75 15.77 1.54
C VAL A 418 11.38 16.86 0.68
N GLY A 419 12.68 17.12 0.82
CA GLY A 419 13.40 18.14 0.05
C GLY A 419 13.55 19.45 0.83
N GLY A 420 13.04 20.55 0.31
CA GLY A 420 13.22 21.88 0.93
C GLY A 420 12.15 22.22 1.97
N HIS A 421 12.40 23.28 2.76
CA HIS A 421 11.48 23.79 3.78
C HIS A 421 10.05 24.05 3.26
N ASP A 422 9.86 24.51 2.03
CA ASP A 422 8.54 24.72 1.43
C ASP A 422 7.71 23.44 1.37
N GLN A 423 8.34 22.34 0.95
CA GLN A 423 7.71 21.01 0.86
C GLN A 423 7.39 20.47 2.24
N VAL A 424 8.28 20.67 3.22
CA VAL A 424 8.00 20.34 4.64
C VAL A 424 6.73 21.07 5.09
N ILE A 425 6.67 22.38 4.89
CA ILE A 425 5.53 23.21 5.31
C ILE A 425 4.23 22.79 4.59
N GLU A 426 4.28 22.56 3.28
CA GLU A 426 3.13 22.17 2.47
C GLU A 426 2.58 20.80 2.92
N TYR A 427 3.44 19.79 3.01
CA TYR A 427 3.03 18.45 3.39
C TYR A 427 2.58 18.36 4.85
N THR A 428 3.23 19.04 5.80
CA THR A 428 2.74 19.10 7.18
C THR A 428 1.33 19.67 7.23
N LYS A 429 1.04 20.75 6.50
CA LYS A 429 -0.31 21.34 6.45
C LYS A 429 -1.32 20.39 5.80
N ALA A 430 -0.96 19.80 4.67
CA ALA A 430 -1.85 18.93 3.91
C ALA A 430 -2.23 17.69 4.72
N VAL A 431 -1.26 17.02 5.35
CA VAL A 431 -1.51 15.85 6.18
C VAL A 431 -2.21 16.19 7.48
N THR A 432 -1.91 17.34 8.10
CA THR A 432 -2.64 17.80 9.29
C THR A 432 -4.14 17.95 9.01
N ARG A 433 -4.54 18.40 7.81
CA ARG A 433 -5.96 18.45 7.40
C ARG A 433 -6.56 17.05 7.27
N LEU A 434 -5.80 16.09 6.76
CA LEU A 434 -6.21 14.70 6.58
C LEU A 434 -6.10 13.85 7.86
N SER A 435 -5.54 14.38 8.94
CA SER A 435 -5.28 13.64 10.19
C SER A 435 -6.51 12.95 10.78
N LYS A 436 -7.70 13.57 10.65
CA LYS A 436 -8.98 12.96 11.08
C LYS A 436 -9.34 11.70 10.30
N SER A 437 -8.98 11.66 9.03
CA SER A 437 -9.20 10.48 8.19
C SER A 437 -8.09 9.46 8.46
N LEU A 438 -6.82 9.89 8.45
CA LEU A 438 -5.62 9.03 8.45
C LEU A 438 -5.25 8.45 9.80
N ASN A 439 -5.84 8.94 10.89
CA ASN A 439 -5.50 8.57 12.27
C ASN A 439 -3.99 8.72 12.57
N VAL A 440 -3.33 9.67 11.90
CA VAL A 440 -1.90 9.98 11.99
C VAL A 440 -1.76 11.49 12.18
N LYS A 441 -0.90 11.93 13.11
CA LYS A 441 -0.50 13.34 13.21
C LYS A 441 0.76 13.58 12.41
N ALA A 442 0.86 14.76 11.80
CA ALA A 442 2.04 15.19 11.08
C ALA A 442 2.64 16.44 11.71
N PHE A 443 3.97 16.45 11.76
CA PHE A 443 4.79 17.57 12.18
C PHE A 443 5.82 17.86 11.07
N GLY A 444 6.35 19.08 11.04
CA GLY A 444 7.46 19.45 10.18
C GLY A 444 8.63 19.93 11.02
N ILE A 445 9.86 19.67 10.61
CA ILE A 445 11.07 20.30 11.15
C ILE A 445 11.79 20.96 9.99
N ILE A 446 12.12 22.24 10.17
CA ILE A 446 12.92 23.02 9.23
C ILE A 446 14.08 23.69 9.96
N ASP A 447 15.13 24.02 9.21
CA ASP A 447 16.28 24.75 9.71
C ASP A 447 15.93 26.19 10.07
N GLY A 448 16.79 26.82 10.88
CA GLY A 448 16.58 28.16 11.40
C GLY A 448 16.60 29.24 10.32
N ASP A 449 17.50 29.13 9.33
CA ASP A 449 17.77 30.08 8.24
C ASP A 449 17.69 31.58 8.63
N GLY A 450 18.01 31.93 9.87
CA GLY A 450 17.88 33.31 10.36
C GLY A 450 16.45 33.86 10.52
N ARG A 451 15.42 33.02 10.49
CA ARG A 451 14.00 33.42 10.64
C ARG A 451 13.71 34.15 11.95
N SER A 452 12.73 35.05 11.90
CA SER A 452 12.32 35.84 13.07
C SER A 452 11.49 35.03 14.09
N ASP A 453 11.46 35.47 15.35
CA ASP A 453 10.65 34.84 16.41
C ASP A 453 9.14 34.79 16.06
N GLU A 454 8.63 35.82 15.38
CA GLU A 454 7.24 35.91 14.94
C GLU A 454 6.90 34.86 13.88
N GLU A 455 7.82 34.61 12.94
CA GLU A 455 7.66 33.58 11.90
C GLU A 455 7.74 32.18 12.50
N MET A 456 8.67 31.95 13.42
CA MET A 456 8.79 30.69 14.15
C MET A 456 7.49 30.37 14.91
N GLU A 457 6.83 31.38 15.50
CA GLU A 457 5.54 31.19 16.16
C GLU A 457 4.40 30.89 15.16
N SER A 458 4.36 31.58 14.02
CA SER A 458 3.41 31.34 12.93
C SER A 458 3.50 29.92 12.37
N LEU A 459 4.72 29.41 12.19
CA LEU A 459 4.99 28.04 11.74
C LEU A 459 4.68 27.01 12.83
N SER A 460 4.99 27.32 14.09
CA SER A 460 4.65 26.47 15.24
C SER A 460 3.14 26.23 15.35
N LYS A 461 2.31 27.24 15.02
CA LYS A 461 0.82 27.10 14.97
C LYS A 461 0.35 26.15 13.85
N LYS A 462 1.20 25.84 12.88
CA LYS A 462 0.96 24.93 11.75
C LYS A 462 1.63 23.56 11.95
N ASN A 463 2.03 23.22 13.18
CA ASN A 463 2.79 22.00 13.53
C ASN A 463 4.19 21.92 12.87
N VAL A 464 4.76 23.05 12.46
CA VAL A 464 6.13 23.12 11.92
C VAL A 464 7.05 23.70 12.99
N LEU A 465 8.03 22.92 13.42
CA LEU A 465 9.10 23.34 14.32
C LEU A 465 10.25 23.93 13.51
N VAL A 466 10.66 25.13 13.87
CA VAL A 466 11.89 25.74 13.34
C VAL A 466 13.01 25.48 14.33
N LEU A 467 14.14 24.99 13.85
CA LEU A 467 15.31 24.77 14.68
C LEU A 467 15.95 26.09 15.14
N PRO A 468 16.57 26.12 16.32
CA PRO A 468 17.30 27.28 16.78
C PRO A 468 18.61 27.51 16.01
N PHE A 469 19.06 26.52 15.24
CA PHE A 469 20.30 26.53 14.49
C PHE A 469 20.00 26.73 13.00
N ASN A 470 20.86 27.46 12.30
CA ASN A 470 20.77 27.61 10.85
C ASN A 470 21.07 26.31 10.09
N GLU A 471 21.71 25.34 10.73
CA GLU A 471 22.11 24.08 10.12
C GLU A 471 21.93 22.94 11.12
N ILE A 472 21.40 21.81 10.64
CA ILE A 472 21.20 20.62 11.47
C ILE A 472 22.49 20.08 12.08
N GLU A 473 23.63 20.20 11.39
CA GLU A 473 24.92 19.72 11.87
C GLU A 473 25.32 20.37 13.19
N MET A 474 24.87 21.59 13.46
CA MET A 474 25.18 22.30 14.71
C MET A 474 24.59 21.60 15.93
N VAL A 475 23.54 20.80 15.76
CA VAL A 475 22.98 19.99 16.86
C VAL A 475 24.02 18.98 17.37
N PHE A 476 24.84 18.38 16.49
CA PHE A 476 25.86 17.41 16.90
C PHE A 476 26.95 18.02 17.79
N PHE A 477 27.13 19.34 17.74
CA PHE A 477 28.07 20.08 18.57
C PHE A 477 27.47 20.57 19.89
N ASP A 478 26.23 20.17 20.21
CA ASP A 478 25.68 20.39 21.54
C ASP A 478 26.60 19.83 22.62
N GLU A 479 26.78 20.58 23.71
CA GLU A 479 27.72 20.17 24.77
C GLU A 479 27.45 18.78 25.30
N ASP A 480 26.18 18.39 25.43
CA ASP A 480 25.80 17.08 25.99
C ASP A 480 26.20 15.95 25.04
N ILE A 481 26.06 16.17 23.73
CA ILE A 481 26.46 15.20 22.70
C ILE A 481 27.98 15.11 22.66
N VAL A 482 28.69 16.24 22.59
CA VAL A 482 30.16 16.24 22.52
C VAL A 482 30.78 15.58 23.75
N LYS A 483 30.28 15.90 24.94
CA LYS A 483 30.71 15.25 26.19
C LYS A 483 30.48 13.75 26.14
N SER A 484 29.29 13.31 25.74
CA SER A 484 28.96 11.88 25.68
C SER A 484 29.85 11.08 24.72
N VAL A 485 30.40 11.73 23.67
CA VAL A 485 31.34 11.10 22.73
C VAL A 485 32.77 11.09 23.28
N LEU A 486 33.21 12.17 23.95
CA LEU A 486 34.61 12.34 24.36
C LEU A 486 34.94 11.78 25.75
N GLU A 487 34.00 11.83 26.70
CA GLU A 487 34.18 11.37 28.08
C GLU A 487 34.64 9.91 28.17
N PRO A 488 34.05 8.94 27.43
CA PRO A 488 34.50 7.54 27.47
C PRO A 488 35.96 7.33 27.06
N PHE A 489 36.53 8.26 26.29
CA PHE A 489 37.92 8.20 25.81
C PHE A 489 38.86 9.15 26.57
N ASN A 490 38.39 9.82 27.63
CA ASN A 490 39.13 10.85 28.38
C ASN A 490 39.70 11.96 27.47
N LYS A 491 38.98 12.33 26.41
CA LYS A 491 39.40 13.34 25.42
C LYS A 491 38.77 14.72 25.65
N MET A 492 38.36 15.06 26.87
CA MET A 492 37.63 16.31 27.13
C MET A 492 38.41 17.59 26.78
N ASP A 493 39.75 17.55 26.81
CA ASP A 493 40.60 18.66 26.37
C ASP A 493 40.38 19.03 24.89
N ASN A 494 39.98 18.05 24.06
CA ASN A 494 39.65 18.28 22.66
C ASN A 494 38.42 19.17 22.50
N PHE A 495 37.47 19.12 23.45
CA PHE A 495 36.30 20.01 23.37
C PHE A 495 36.70 21.47 23.56
N SER A 496 37.62 21.76 24.49
CA SER A 496 38.16 23.11 24.68
C SER A 496 38.90 23.61 23.44
N LYS A 497 39.67 22.74 22.78
CA LYS A 497 40.32 23.07 21.50
C LYS A 497 39.31 23.37 20.40
N PHE A 498 38.28 22.54 20.28
CA PHE A 498 37.20 22.75 19.32
C PHE A 498 36.48 24.09 19.55
N LYS A 499 36.10 24.41 20.80
CA LYS A 499 35.48 25.71 21.14
C LYS A 499 36.36 26.87 20.69
N ASN A 500 37.65 26.85 21.05
CA ASN A 500 38.58 27.91 20.66
C ASN A 500 38.72 28.01 19.14
N ALA A 501 38.86 26.89 18.44
CA ALA A 501 38.96 26.87 16.99
C ALA A 501 37.68 27.37 16.30
N LEU A 502 36.51 27.05 16.85
CA LEU A 502 35.22 27.56 16.36
C LEU A 502 35.14 29.09 16.47
N PHE A 503 35.50 29.67 17.63
CA PHE A 503 35.49 31.12 17.81
C PHE A 503 36.51 31.85 16.92
N VAL A 504 37.72 31.29 16.75
CA VAL A 504 38.70 31.82 15.80
C VAL A 504 38.12 31.83 14.39
N LYS A 505 37.47 30.73 13.98
CA LYS A 505 36.86 30.64 12.66
C LYS A 505 35.70 31.60 12.47
N LEU A 506 34.86 31.79 13.49
CA LEU A 506 33.76 32.76 13.49
C LEU A 506 34.28 34.18 13.30
N GLU A 507 35.37 34.55 13.97
CA GLU A 507 36.01 35.87 13.80
C GLU A 507 36.58 36.02 12.38
N GLU A 508 37.32 35.02 11.90
CA GLU A 508 37.90 35.01 10.55
C GLU A 508 36.83 35.12 9.45
N LYS A 509 35.67 34.50 9.66
CA LYS A 509 34.60 34.38 8.66
C LYS A 509 33.36 35.21 8.99
N LYS A 510 33.45 36.16 9.94
CA LYS A 510 32.33 36.98 10.40
C LYS A 510 31.54 37.60 9.25
N ASN A 511 32.22 38.27 8.33
CA ASN A 511 31.58 38.93 7.19
C ASN A 511 30.86 37.91 6.28
N GLN A 512 31.42 36.72 6.08
CA GLN A 512 30.80 35.68 5.26
C GLN A 512 29.51 35.17 5.92
N ILE A 513 29.51 34.99 7.24
CA ILE A 513 28.33 34.55 7.99
C ILE A 513 27.19 35.57 7.84
N ILE A 514 27.50 36.86 8.03
CA ILE A 514 26.53 37.96 7.90
C ILE A 514 25.96 37.98 6.48
N LEU A 515 26.82 37.93 5.47
CA LEU A 515 26.39 37.98 4.07
C LEU A 515 25.48 36.81 3.70
N ASN A 516 25.81 35.60 4.15
CA ASN A 516 24.97 34.43 3.92
C ASN A 516 23.58 34.61 4.55
N ILE A 517 23.50 35.00 5.83
CA ILE A 517 22.21 35.25 6.51
C ILE A 517 21.38 36.32 5.76
N LEU A 518 22.02 37.41 5.33
CA LEU A 518 21.34 38.48 4.61
C LEU A 518 20.83 38.03 3.24
N VAL A 519 21.61 37.20 2.52
CA VAL A 519 21.22 36.66 1.22
C VAL A 519 20.05 35.67 1.37
N ASP A 520 20.10 34.77 2.35
CA ASP A 520 19.06 33.78 2.59
C ASP A 520 17.72 34.44 2.90
N GLU A 521 17.74 35.43 3.81
CA GLU A 521 16.54 36.20 4.19
C GLU A 521 16.04 37.10 3.04
N ALA A 522 16.94 37.67 2.22
CA ALA A 522 16.55 38.45 1.04
C ALA A 522 15.88 37.56 -0.02
N ASN A 523 16.42 36.37 -0.28
CA ASN A 523 15.84 35.39 -1.20
C ASN A 523 14.46 34.92 -0.71
N TYR A 524 14.35 34.61 0.58
CA TYR A 524 13.07 34.23 1.18
C TYR A 524 12.00 35.32 1.02
N ARG A 525 12.35 36.60 1.20
CA ARG A 525 11.42 37.73 0.96
C ARG A 525 11.03 37.84 -0.49
N LEU A 526 11.96 37.67 -1.43
CA LEU A 526 11.69 37.69 -2.86
C LEU A 526 10.74 36.56 -3.28
N GLU A 527 10.89 35.37 -2.72
CA GLU A 527 10.04 34.22 -3.02
C GLU A 527 8.63 34.35 -2.45
N ASN A 528 8.48 35.02 -1.29
CA ASN A 528 7.22 35.14 -0.58
C ASN A 528 6.43 36.43 -0.85
N GLU A 529 7.07 37.51 -1.34
CA GLU A 529 6.36 38.72 -1.76
C GLU A 529 5.63 38.50 -3.09
N LYS A 530 4.30 38.34 -3.02
CA LYS A 530 3.44 38.16 -4.20
C LYS A 530 2.94 39.49 -4.73
N ILE A 531 2.95 39.64 -6.06
CA ILE A 531 2.26 40.75 -6.74
C ILE A 531 0.74 40.55 -6.63
N CYS A 532 0.14 41.24 -5.67
CA CYS A 532 -1.29 41.15 -5.36
C CYS A 532 -2.17 42.01 -6.28
N ASN A 533 -1.66 43.16 -6.73
CA ASN A 533 -2.43 44.14 -7.51
C ASN A 533 -2.21 43.95 -9.01
N ARG A 534 -3.29 43.76 -9.76
CA ARG A 534 -3.28 43.43 -11.20
C ARG A 534 -4.13 44.37 -12.05
N ASN A 535 -4.50 45.54 -11.52
CA ASN A 535 -5.47 46.42 -12.16
C ASN A 535 -4.85 47.31 -13.24
N SER A 536 -3.55 47.58 -13.18
CA SER A 536 -2.82 48.36 -14.19
C SER A 536 -1.33 48.00 -14.23
N VAL A 537 -0.65 48.39 -15.32
CA VAL A 537 0.80 48.21 -15.46
C VAL A 537 1.56 49.06 -14.43
N GLU A 538 1.05 50.25 -14.12
CA GLU A 538 1.61 51.17 -13.13
C GLU A 538 1.56 50.57 -11.71
N GLU A 539 0.45 49.95 -11.31
CA GLU A 539 0.35 49.28 -10.00
C GLU A 539 1.32 48.11 -9.86
N ILE A 540 1.51 47.32 -10.93
CA ILE A 540 2.47 46.21 -10.94
C ILE A 540 3.90 46.75 -10.77
N ARG A 541 4.27 47.81 -11.50
CA ARG A 541 5.59 48.46 -11.37
C ARG A 541 5.82 49.04 -9.97
N GLN A 542 4.78 49.64 -9.39
CA GLN A 542 4.88 50.22 -8.05
C GLN A 542 5.05 49.14 -6.98
N ASN A 543 4.36 48.02 -7.10
CA ASN A 543 4.54 46.88 -6.20
C ASN A 543 5.98 46.34 -6.24
N LEU A 544 6.53 46.11 -7.44
CA LEU A 544 7.93 45.70 -7.63
C LEU A 544 8.92 46.68 -7.01
N THR A 545 8.69 47.98 -7.19
CA THR A 545 9.55 49.04 -6.62
C THR A 545 9.50 49.02 -5.09
N ASN A 546 8.30 48.82 -4.51
CA ASN A 546 8.12 48.72 -3.07
C ASN A 546 8.84 47.49 -2.50
N THR A 547 8.70 46.33 -3.12
CA THR A 547 9.41 45.09 -2.76
C THR A 547 10.92 45.31 -2.74
N TYR A 548 11.47 45.88 -3.82
CA TYR A 548 12.90 46.18 -3.90
C TYR A 548 13.35 47.14 -2.78
N SER A 549 12.59 48.21 -2.53
CA SER A 549 12.91 49.17 -1.47
C SER A 549 12.83 48.57 -0.06
N SER A 550 11.86 47.67 0.18
CA SER A 550 11.68 46.94 1.44
C SER A 550 12.89 46.05 1.74
N ILE A 551 13.33 45.28 0.74
CA ILE A 551 14.50 44.41 0.84
C ILE A 551 15.78 45.23 1.04
N ASN A 552 15.98 46.32 0.30
CA ASN A 552 17.17 47.15 0.46
C ASN A 552 17.26 47.77 1.86
N ASN A 553 16.15 48.31 2.37
CA ASN A 553 16.08 48.84 3.74
C ASN A 553 16.36 47.76 4.80
N PHE A 554 15.87 46.54 4.57
CA PHE A 554 16.14 45.41 5.44
C PHE A 554 17.65 45.10 5.50
N ILE A 555 18.32 45.01 4.34
CA ILE A 555 19.76 44.71 4.26
C ILE A 555 20.58 45.77 5.01
N GLU A 556 20.30 47.05 4.76
CA GLU A 556 21.02 48.16 5.39
C GLU A 556 20.85 48.19 6.92
N LYS A 557 19.64 47.90 7.40
CA LYS A 557 19.35 47.88 8.84
C LYS A 557 19.97 46.66 9.52
N ASN A 558 19.77 45.47 8.96
CA ASN A 558 20.11 44.23 9.63
C ASN A 558 21.60 43.90 9.59
N TYR A 559 22.38 44.46 8.66
CA TYR A 559 23.84 44.26 8.65
C TYR A 559 24.48 44.67 9.99
N ASN A 560 24.20 45.89 10.44
CA ASN A 560 24.78 46.43 11.68
C ASN A 560 24.27 45.69 12.92
N GLU A 561 23.00 45.27 12.93
CA GLU A 561 22.41 44.50 14.03
C GLU A 561 23.05 43.10 14.14
N LEU A 562 23.22 42.41 13.01
CA LEU A 562 23.91 41.11 12.95
C LEU A 562 25.37 41.24 13.33
N GLU A 563 26.09 42.25 12.84
CA GLU A 563 27.49 42.47 13.21
C GLU A 563 27.65 42.67 14.71
N ASN A 564 26.82 43.51 15.32
CA ASN A 564 26.83 43.72 16.77
C ASN A 564 26.51 42.45 17.55
N LYS A 565 25.56 41.63 17.07
CA LYS A 565 25.19 40.35 17.68
C LYS A 565 26.35 39.36 17.64
N ILE A 566 27.03 39.23 16.50
CA ILE A 566 28.17 38.32 16.35
C ILE A 566 29.35 38.79 17.21
N ASN A 567 29.67 40.09 17.20
CA ASN A 567 30.73 40.63 18.05
C ASN A 567 30.45 40.38 19.55
N CYS A 568 29.18 40.50 19.98
CA CYS A 568 28.78 40.19 21.34
C CYS A 568 28.99 38.70 21.69
N ILE A 569 28.57 37.79 20.81
CA ILE A 569 28.76 36.34 20.96
C ILE A 569 30.25 35.99 21.10
N ILE A 570 31.11 36.58 20.27
CA ILE A 570 32.55 36.35 20.30
C ILE A 570 33.17 36.93 21.59
N SER A 571 32.82 38.16 21.96
CA SER A 571 33.37 38.81 23.15
C SER A 571 32.99 38.13 24.47
N THR A 572 31.81 37.51 24.53
CA THR A 572 31.31 36.81 25.72
C THR A 572 31.64 35.32 25.73
N ASN A 573 32.27 34.79 24.68
CA ASN A 573 32.47 33.35 24.45
C ASN A 573 31.16 32.55 24.59
N ASP A 574 30.04 33.10 24.10
CA ASP A 574 28.75 32.42 24.12
C ASP A 574 28.72 31.28 23.09
N TYR A 575 29.09 30.08 23.55
CA TYR A 575 29.18 28.90 22.70
C TYR A 575 27.82 28.52 22.08
N TYR A 576 26.73 28.67 22.82
CA TYR A 576 25.41 28.33 22.29
C TYR A 576 24.96 29.36 21.25
N GLY A 577 25.20 30.65 21.50
CA GLY A 577 25.00 31.71 20.52
C GLY A 577 25.82 31.48 19.25
N ALA A 578 27.07 31.06 19.38
CA ALA A 578 27.96 30.73 18.27
C ALA A 578 27.40 29.61 17.37
N LEU A 579 26.89 28.54 17.96
CA LEU A 579 26.26 27.45 17.19
C LEU A 579 25.00 27.92 16.45
N LYS A 580 24.18 28.80 17.06
CA LYS A 580 22.94 29.30 16.42
C LYS A 580 23.19 30.06 15.12
N ILE A 581 24.21 30.93 15.12
CA ILE A 581 24.51 31.82 13.98
C ILE A 581 25.38 31.15 12.91
N CYS A 582 25.99 30.01 13.21
CA CYS A 582 26.96 29.38 12.34
C CYS A 582 26.29 28.75 11.12
N ASN A 583 26.64 29.26 9.93
CA ASN A 583 26.23 28.75 8.61
C ASN A 583 27.45 28.37 7.74
N LEU A 584 28.58 28.07 8.37
CA LEU A 584 29.82 27.66 7.69
C LEU A 584 29.78 26.15 7.39
N LYS A 585 28.81 25.73 6.56
CA LYS A 585 28.58 24.34 6.15
C LYS A 585 29.88 23.62 5.85
N GLY A 586 30.04 22.40 6.37
CA GLY A 586 31.19 21.53 6.12
C GLY A 586 32.54 22.02 6.68
N GLU A 587 32.81 23.32 6.75
CA GLU A 587 34.05 23.87 7.33
C GLU A 587 34.13 23.57 8.83
N VAL A 588 33.00 23.63 9.54
CA VAL A 588 32.95 23.23 10.95
C VAL A 588 32.85 21.71 11.07
N ALA A 589 31.92 21.10 10.35
CA ALA A 589 31.59 19.68 10.49
C ALA A 589 32.70 18.73 10.03
N TYR A 590 33.32 18.99 8.89
CA TYR A 590 34.38 18.15 8.30
C TYR A 590 35.78 18.80 8.43
N GLY A 591 35.85 20.07 8.82
CA GLY A 591 37.11 20.77 9.03
C GLY A 591 37.51 20.81 10.49
N ILE A 592 36.85 21.65 11.29
CA ILE A 592 37.23 21.88 12.69
C ILE A 592 36.95 20.66 13.55
N ALA A 593 35.77 20.05 13.43
CA ALA A 593 35.38 18.91 14.27
C ALA A 593 36.29 17.70 14.03
N ASP A 594 36.53 17.32 12.77
CA ASP A 594 37.39 16.18 12.44
C ASP A 594 38.85 16.39 12.86
N ARG A 595 39.31 17.64 12.91
CA ARG A 595 40.68 17.99 13.33
C ARG A 595 40.82 18.08 14.84
N GLU A 596 39.89 18.75 15.52
CA GLU A 596 40.02 19.10 16.94
C GLU A 596 39.32 18.12 17.87
N LEU A 597 38.20 17.50 17.46
CA LEU A 597 37.43 16.55 18.28
C LEU A 597 37.93 15.11 18.05
N ASP A 598 37.54 14.53 16.91
CA ASP A 598 37.94 13.20 16.45
C ASP A 598 37.54 13.05 14.98
N ASN A 599 38.22 12.18 14.23
CA ASN A 599 37.89 11.96 12.82
C ASN A 599 36.51 11.31 12.65
N SER A 600 35.73 11.81 11.69
CA SER A 600 34.33 11.42 11.43
C SER A 600 33.47 11.62 12.68
N PHE A 601 33.56 12.82 13.27
CA PHE A 601 32.92 13.11 14.55
C PHE A 601 31.39 12.95 14.48
N LEU A 602 30.76 13.40 13.38
CA LEU A 602 29.30 13.35 13.22
C LEU A 602 28.80 11.90 13.24
N GLU A 603 29.49 10.98 12.57
CA GLU A 603 29.16 9.55 12.56
C GLU A 603 29.25 8.94 13.96
N ARG A 604 30.29 9.31 14.73
CA ARG A 604 30.47 8.84 16.12
C ARG A 604 29.41 9.41 17.05
N ALA A 605 29.08 10.69 16.89
CA ALA A 605 28.02 11.34 17.64
C ALA A 605 26.65 10.71 17.34
N LEU A 606 26.36 10.41 16.07
CA LEU A 606 25.15 9.69 15.69
C LEU A 606 25.08 8.30 16.34
N THR A 607 26.19 7.55 16.30
CA THR A 607 26.30 6.23 16.95
C THR A 607 26.05 6.33 18.46
N ARG A 608 26.54 7.40 19.10
CA ARG A 608 26.31 7.62 20.53
C ARG A 608 24.83 7.90 20.84
N ILE A 609 24.17 8.71 20.01
CA ILE A 609 22.72 8.99 20.10
C ILE A 609 21.90 7.71 19.89
N GLU A 610 22.32 6.81 19.00
CA GLU A 610 21.65 5.53 18.77
C GLU A 610 21.67 4.61 20.00
N ILE A 611 22.74 4.62 20.80
CA ILE A 611 22.92 3.71 21.93
C ILE A 611 22.44 4.31 23.27
N ASP A 612 22.40 5.63 23.41
CA ASP A 612 22.15 6.32 24.69
C ASP A 612 20.73 6.93 24.75
N ASP A 613 19.79 6.19 25.35
CA ASP A 613 18.39 6.60 25.52
C ASP A 613 18.23 7.89 26.33
N ASP A 614 19.06 8.08 27.37
CA ASP A 614 19.01 9.26 28.23
C ASP A 614 19.50 10.50 27.47
N LEU A 615 20.56 10.36 26.68
CA LEU A 615 21.02 11.41 25.77
C LEU A 615 19.93 11.78 24.76
N ARG A 616 19.28 10.80 24.12
CA ARG A 616 18.17 11.08 23.19
C ARG A 616 17.07 11.88 23.86
N LYS A 617 16.65 11.47 25.05
CA LYS A 617 15.62 12.17 25.83
C LYS A 617 16.04 13.60 26.16
N LYS A 618 17.28 13.80 26.60
CA LYS A 618 17.82 15.13 26.93
C LYS A 618 17.81 16.07 25.72
N ILE A 619 18.23 15.58 24.55
CA ILE A 619 18.23 16.36 23.29
C ILE A 619 16.80 16.65 22.81
N ARG A 620 15.89 15.68 22.91
CA ARG A 620 14.46 15.86 22.64
C ARG A 620 13.84 16.94 23.51
N ASP A 621 14.06 16.89 24.83
CA ASP A 621 13.50 17.86 25.78
C ASP A 621 14.06 19.26 25.55
N LYS A 622 15.32 19.37 25.11
CA LYS A 622 16.01 20.64 24.86
C LYS A 622 15.54 21.34 23.58
N TYR A 623 15.44 20.62 22.48
CA TYR A 623 15.20 21.21 21.15
C TYR A 623 13.86 20.86 20.52
N PHE A 624 13.25 19.75 20.91
CA PHE A 624 12.11 19.16 20.22
C PHE A 624 10.87 18.97 21.12
N LYS A 625 10.80 19.68 22.24
CA LYS A 625 9.72 19.54 23.23
C LYS A 625 8.31 19.72 22.65
N LYS A 626 8.17 20.52 21.59
CA LYS A 626 6.87 20.80 20.94
C LYS A 626 6.34 19.64 20.09
N ILE A 627 7.20 18.71 19.70
CA ILE A 627 6.87 17.58 18.80
C ILE A 627 7.18 16.21 19.43
N SER A 628 7.82 16.21 20.61
CA SER A 628 8.19 15.04 21.41
C SER A 628 7.01 14.35 22.08
#